data_AF-A0A928SBV5-F1
#
_entry.id   AF-A0A928SBV5-F1
#
_cell.length_a   1.000
_cell.length_b   1.000
_cell.length_c   1.000
_cell.angle_alpha   90.00
_cell.angle_beta   90.00
_cell.angle_gamma   90.00
#
_symmetry.space_group_name_H-M   'P 1'
#
loop_
_entity.id
_entity.type
_entity.pdbx_description
1 polymer ?
#
loop_
_entity_poly.entity_id
_entity_poly.type
_entity_poly.pdbx_seq_one_letter_code
_entity_poly.pdbx_strand_id
1 'polypeptide(L)' 'MEKTKLTLRIEKPIIESAKDYAQFHQTTLSRLVAEFLRSLKTSGTTPQTPILESLSGILPADVSLDEHHVYLEDKYGR' A
#
# COMPACT_ATOMS: atom_id res chain seq x y z
N MET A 1 3.76 -9.83 -24.34
CA MET A 1 3.65 -10.35 -22.96
C MET A 1 2.50 -11.34 -22.94
N GLU A 2 2.78 -12.61 -22.65
CA GLU A 2 1.74 -13.63 -22.54
C GLU A 2 0.89 -13.40 -21.28
N LYS A 3 -0.42 -13.62 -21.39
CA LYS A 3 -1.37 -13.51 -20.28
C LYS A 3 -2.01 -14.88 -20.07
N THR A 4 -1.98 -15.36 -18.83
CA THR A 4 -2.58 -16.64 -18.44
C THR A 4 -3.77 -16.40 -17.53
N LYS A 5 -4.83 -17.19 -17.69
CA LYS A 5 -6.02 -17.12 -16.84
C LYS A 5 -5.77 -17.84 -15.51
N LEU A 6 -5.90 -17.13 -14.40
CA LEU A 6 -5.91 -17.69 -13.06
C LEU A 6 -7.36 -17.85 -12.59
N THR A 7 -7.72 -19.03 -12.07
CA THR A 7 -9.04 -19.29 -11.47
C THR A 7 -8.86 -19.54 -9.98
N LEU A 8 -9.59 -18.81 -9.14
CA LEU A 8 -9.50 -18.89 -7.68
C LEU A 8 -10.87 -19.28 -7.10
N ARG A 9 -10.86 -20.07 -6.03
CA ARG A 9 -12.05 -20.32 -5.21
C ARG A 9 -12.01 -19.39 -4.01
N ILE A 10 -13.04 -18.55 -3.91
CA ILE A 10 -13.17 -17.52 -2.89
C ILE A 10 -14.66 -17.38 -2.54
N GLU A 11 -14.94 -16.98 -1.31
CA GLU A 11 -16.31 -16.81 -0.85
C GLU A 11 -17.00 -15.66 -1.60
N LYS A 12 -18.28 -15.86 -1.94
CA LYS A 12 -19.06 -14.87 -2.70
C LYS A 12 -19.10 -13.47 -2.05
N PRO A 13 -19.26 -13.31 -0.72
CA PRO A 13 -19.27 -11.99 -0.10
C PRO A 13 -17.97 -11.21 -0.33
N ILE A 14 -16.83 -11.90 -0.34
CA ILE A 14 -15.51 -11.28 -0.57
C ILE A 14 -15.42 -10.76 -2.01
N ILE A 15 -15.94 -11.52 -2.97
CA ILE A 15 -15.95 -11.13 -4.39
C ILE A 15 -16.79 -9.87 -4.61
N GLU A 16 -17.95 -9.77 -3.96
CA GLU A 16 -18.82 -8.59 -4.09
C GLU A 16 -18.17 -7.35 -3.47
N SER A 17 -17.65 -7.44 -2.24
CA SER A 17 -16.91 -6.32 -1.62
C SER A 17 -15.74 -5.84 -2.47
N ALA A 18 -15.01 -6.77 -3.10
CA ALA A 18 -13.89 -6.43 -3.97
C ALA A 18 -14.32 -5.76 -5.29
N LYS A 19 -15.49 -6.12 -5.83
CA LYS A 19 -16.06 -5.43 -7.00
C LYS A 19 -16.51 -4.02 -6.65
N ASP A 20 -17.18 -3.83 -5.52
CA ASP A 20 -17.62 -2.51 -5.05
C ASP A 20 -16.42 -1.58 -4.87
N TYR A 21 -15.35 -2.08 -4.24
CA TYR A 21 -14.10 -1.36 -4.13
C TYR A 21 -13.52 -1.00 -5.51
N ALA A 22 -13.45 -1.97 -6.43
CA ALA A 22 -12.92 -1.72 -7.76
C ALA A 22 -13.71 -0.64 -8.51
N GLN A 23 -15.04 -0.68 -8.42
CA GLN A 23 -15.92 0.32 -9.04
C GLN A 23 -15.72 1.70 -8.42
N PHE A 24 -15.70 1.80 -7.10
CA PHE A 24 -15.47 3.06 -6.39
C PHE A 24 -14.14 3.70 -6.79
N HIS A 25 -13.08 2.89 -6.94
CA HIS A 25 -11.75 3.35 -7.34
C HIS A 25 -11.52 3.37 -8.87
N GLN A 26 -12.57 3.24 -9.69
CA GLN A 26 -12.50 3.26 -11.16
C GLN A 26 -11.45 2.30 -11.75
N THR A 27 -11.34 1.11 -11.15
CA THR A 27 -10.39 0.06 -11.52
C THR A 27 -11.11 -1.27 -11.76
N THR A 28 -10.36 -2.32 -12.08
CA THR A 28 -10.91 -3.67 -12.30
C THR A 28 -10.35 -4.65 -11.29
N LEU A 29 -11.14 -5.68 -10.95
CA LEU A 29 -10.70 -6.74 -10.04
C LEU A 29 -9.43 -7.43 -10.55
N SER A 30 -9.33 -7.70 -11.85
CA SER A 30 -8.13 -8.26 -12.48
C SER A 30 -6.90 -7.37 -12.31
N ARG A 31 -7.07 -6.04 -12.42
CA ARG A 31 -5.97 -5.09 -12.20
C ARG A 31 -5.54 -5.07 -10.73
N LEU A 32 -6.49 -5.04 -9.79
CA LEU A 32 -6.21 -5.09 -8.36
C LEU A 32 -5.40 -6.33 -7.97
N VAL A 33 -5.86 -7.51 -8.40
CA VAL A 33 -5.18 -8.78 -8.12
C VAL A 33 -3.80 -8.80 -8.79
N ALA A 34 -3.66 -8.30 -10.03
CA ALA A 34 -2.38 -8.24 -10.69
C ALA A 34 -1.37 -7.34 -9.96
N GLU A 35 -1.80 -6.17 -9.49
CA GLU A 35 -0.94 -5.25 -8.71
C GLU A 35 -0.57 -5.84 -7.35
N PHE A 36 -1.51 -6.50 -6.66
CA PHE A 36 -1.20 -7.22 -5.42
C PHE A 36 -0.17 -8.34 -5.65
N LEU A 37 -0.36 -9.17 -6.67
CA LEU A 37 0.60 -10.22 -7.01
C LEU A 37 1.97 -9.66 -7.42
N ARG A 38 2.01 -8.45 -7.99
CA ARG A 38 3.28 -7.73 -8.27
C ARG A 38 3.95 -7.27 -6.97
N SER A 39 3.19 -6.71 -6.02
CA SER A 39 3.75 -6.22 -4.75
C SER A 39 4.35 -7.35 -3.90
N LEU A 40 3.82 -8.57 -4.00
CA LEU A 40 4.37 -9.74 -3.31
C LEU A 40 5.82 -10.09 -3.73
N LYS A 41 6.26 -9.67 -4.92
CA LYS A 41 7.65 -9.90 -5.39
C LYS A 41 8.67 -8.98 -4.72
N THR A 42 8.21 -7.95 -4.03
CA THR A 42 9.07 -6.89 -3.46
C THR A 42 9.24 -7.05 -1.95
N SER A 43 9.24 -8.28 -1.43
CA SER A 43 9.45 -8.56 0.00
C SER A 43 10.87 -8.28 0.50
N GLY A 44 11.69 -7.54 -0.26
CA GLY A 44 13.05 -7.15 0.11
C GLY A 44 13.35 -5.66 -0.03
N THR A 45 12.39 -4.82 -0.41
CA THR A 45 12.65 -3.38 -0.56
C THR A 45 11.38 -2.62 -0.25
N THR A 46 11.44 -1.75 0.75
CA THR A 46 10.36 -0.82 1.10
C THR A 46 9.82 -0.18 -0.17
N PRO A 47 8.49 -0.18 -0.41
CA PRO A 47 7.93 0.43 -1.61
C PRO A 47 8.23 1.93 -1.59
N GLN A 48 9.27 2.34 -2.30
CA GLN A 48 9.52 3.74 -2.68
C GLN A 48 8.47 4.12 -3.72
N THR A 49 7.26 4.40 -3.23
CA THR A 49 6.30 5.13 -4.04
C THR A 49 6.82 6.56 -4.23
N PRO A 50 6.58 7.24 -5.37
CA PRO A 50 7.08 8.60 -5.60
C PRO A 50 6.65 9.59 -4.51
N ILE A 51 5.49 9.36 -3.90
CA ILE A 51 5.02 10.14 -2.77
C ILE A 51 5.84 9.87 -1.50
N LEU A 52 6.25 8.62 -1.26
CA LEU A 52 7.12 8.28 -0.13
C LEU A 52 8.49 8.92 -0.29
N GLU A 53 9.07 8.91 -1.50
CA GLU A 53 10.35 9.58 -1.79
C GLU A 53 10.25 11.10 -1.62
N SER A 54 9.16 11.70 -2.11
CA SER A 54 8.93 13.12 -1.92
C SER A 54 8.77 13.49 -0.45
N LEU A 55 8.14 12.64 0.35
CA LEU A 55 7.93 12.87 1.79
C LEU A 55 9.22 12.62 2.59
N SER A 56 9.94 11.55 2.30
CA SER A 56 11.20 11.23 2.98
C SER A 56 12.31 12.20 2.62
N GLY A 57 12.32 12.74 1.39
CA GLY A 57 13.29 13.76 0.96
C GLY A 57 13.13 15.12 1.62
N ILE A 58 12.02 15.37 2.32
CA ILE A 58 11.80 16.59 3.12
C ILE A 58 12.41 16.45 4.51
N LEU A 59 12.64 15.21 4.99
CA LEU A 59 13.18 15.00 6.32
C LEU A 59 14.67 15.37 6.37
N PRO A 60 15.12 16.05 7.44
CA PRO A 60 16.54 16.25 7.72
C PRO A 60 17.27 14.90 7.85
N ALA A 61 18.52 14.84 7.38
CA ALA A 61 19.32 13.61 7.45
C ALA A 61 19.69 13.20 8.89
N ASP A 62 19.59 14.14 9.82
CA ASP A 62 19.90 14.02 11.25
C ASP A 62 18.65 13.80 12.11
N VAL A 63 17.52 13.42 11.52
CA VAL A 63 16.29 13.19 12.29
C VAL A 63 16.50 12.08 13.33
N SER A 64 16.25 12.40 14.60
CA SER A 64 16.22 11.44 15.69
C SER A 64 14.80 10.91 15.88
N LEU A 65 14.62 9.60 15.83
CA LEU A 65 13.33 8.96 16.14
C LEU A 65 12.91 9.21 17.59
N ASP A 66 13.88 9.30 18.50
CA ASP A 66 13.62 9.54 19.92
C ASP A 66 13.10 10.96 20.15
N GLU A 67 13.68 11.95 19.48
CA GLU A 67 13.20 13.34 19.55
C GLU A 67 11.78 13.49 18.98
N HIS A 68 11.49 12.78 17.90
CA HIS A 68 10.14 12.75 17.33
C HIS A 68 9.14 12.08 18.27
N HIS A 69 9.54 11.03 18.98
CA HIS A 69 8.70 10.36 19.98
C HIS A 69 8.35 11.32 21.13
N VAL A 70 9.35 12.01 21.68
CA VAL A 70 9.18 13.02 22.74
C VAL A 70 8.26 14.16 22.26
N TYR A 71 8.42 14.63 21.02
CA TYR A 71 7.54 15.64 20.44
C TYR A 71 6.07 15.18 20.35
N LEU A 72 5.82 13.93 19.95
CA LEU A 72 4.46 13.39 19.86
C LEU A 72 3.81 13.22 21.24
N GLU A 73 4.57 12.77 22.23
CA GLU A 73 4.11 12.68 23.62
C GLU A 73 3.76 14.06 24.20
N ASP A 74 4.58 15.09 23.98
CA ASP A 74 4.30 16.45 24.44
C ASP A 74 3.06 17.05 23.73
N LYS A 75 2.93 16.81 22.42
CA LYS A 75 1.86 17.38 21.60
C LYS A 75 0.50 16.71 21.79
N TYR A 76 0.46 15.39 21.98
CA TYR A 76 -0.76 14.58 21.97
C TYR A 76 -0.95 13.73 23.23
N GLY A 77 -0.03 13.75 24.20
CA GLY A 77 -0.09 12.94 25.43
C GLY A 77 -1.12 13.37 26.47
N ARG A 78 -2.26 13.94 26.03
CA ARG A 78 -3.40 14.28 26.88
C ARG A 78 -4.71 13.78 26.30
#